data_AF-A0A2I7ZJV3-F1
#
_entry.id   AF-A0A2I7ZJV3-F1
#
_cell.length_a   1.000
_cell.length_b   1.000
_cell.length_c   1.000
_cell.angle_alpha   90.00
_cell.angle_beta   90.00
_cell.angle_gamma   90.00
#
_symmetry.space_group_name_H-M   'P 1'
#
loop_
_entity.id
_entity.type
_entity.pdbx_description
1 polymer ?
#
loop_
_entity_poly.entity_id
_entity_poly.type
_entity_poly.pdbx_seq_one_letter_code
_entity_poly.pdbx_strand_id
1 'polypeptide(L)'
;MDKIKLHGISSDIFGEDLKIEGHVRFLRGRPKSRDGKIGWEFEYIEELPDDFEADGTVFKDWEPEELSEAEHLLMVWLCNGKSMNTNSEIFHDLLQRYNLDEFKFLAGLKAKKLVYKDRENKLRLLTDECVVGIKEGKLYAGENRDGRMERWLLK
;
A
#
# COMPACT_ATOMS: atom_id res chain seq x y z
N MET A 1 0.19 13.05 -23.85
CA MET A 1 0.95 12.16 -22.96
C MET A 1 1.59 11.11 -23.83
N ASP A 2 2.92 11.15 -23.96
CA ASP A 2 3.65 10.19 -24.79
C ASP A 2 3.72 8.84 -24.08
N LYS A 3 3.21 7.82 -24.77
CA LYS A 3 3.15 6.44 -24.28
C LYS A 3 4.56 5.89 -24.08
N ILE A 4 4.82 5.31 -22.92
CA ILE A 4 6.10 4.67 -22.61
C ILE A 4 6.26 3.45 -23.52
N LYS A 5 7.24 3.50 -24.43
CA LYS A 5 7.65 2.35 -25.25
C LYS A 5 8.77 1.62 -24.52
N LEU A 6 8.47 0.47 -23.92
CA LEU A 6 9.51 -0.48 -23.52
C LEU A 6 9.88 -1.32 -24.76
N HIS A 7 11.14 -1.27 -25.19
CA HIS A 7 11.70 -2.11 -26.27
C HIS A 7 10.93 -2.10 -27.62
N GLY A 8 10.24 -1.00 -27.95
CA GLY A 8 9.52 -0.86 -29.23
C GLY A 8 8.15 -1.55 -29.26
N ILE A 9 7.68 -2.06 -28.12
CA ILE A 9 6.37 -2.68 -27.96
C ILE A 9 5.44 -1.69 -27.24
N SER A 10 4.22 -1.52 -27.74
CA SER A 10 3.22 -0.65 -27.08
C SER A 10 2.80 -1.26 -25.75
N SER A 11 2.72 -0.47 -24.69
CA SER A 11 2.17 -0.90 -23.41
C SER A 11 0.71 -1.35 -23.50
N ASP A 12 -0.01 -0.93 -24.54
CA ASP A 12 -1.42 -1.28 -24.78
C ASP A 12 -1.67 -2.79 -24.91
N ILE A 13 -0.65 -3.59 -25.25
CA ILE A 13 -0.81 -5.05 -25.42
C ILE A 13 -0.88 -5.81 -24.08
N PHE A 14 -0.48 -5.18 -22.98
CA PHE A 14 -0.38 -5.81 -21.66
C PHE A 14 -1.64 -5.64 -20.80
N GLY A 15 -2.71 -5.04 -21.34
CA GLY A 15 -3.92 -4.73 -20.58
C GLY A 15 -3.71 -3.59 -19.58
N GLU A 16 -4.78 -3.20 -18.88
CA GLU A 16 -4.67 -2.22 -17.79
C GLU A 16 -4.16 -2.93 -16.52
N ASP A 17 -3.05 -2.44 -15.95
CA ASP A 17 -2.41 -2.98 -14.75
C ASP A 17 -3.20 -2.64 -13.45
N LEU A 18 -4.51 -2.84 -13.51
CA LEU A 18 -5.49 -2.60 -12.46
C LEU A 18 -5.94 -3.89 -11.79
N LYS A 19 -5.39 -5.04 -12.18
CA LYS A 19 -5.66 -6.32 -11.53
C LYS A 19 -4.39 -6.78 -10.83
N ILE A 20 -4.48 -7.02 -9.54
CA ILE A 20 -3.39 -7.56 -8.73
C ILE A 20 -3.61 -9.05 -8.57
N GLU A 21 -2.57 -9.84 -8.83
CA GLU A 21 -2.58 -11.27 -8.52
C GLU A 21 -2.56 -11.47 -6.99
N GLY A 22 -3.59 -12.14 -6.51
CA GLY A 22 -3.77 -12.52 -5.12
C GLY A 22 -2.88 -13.72 -4.80
N HIS A 23 -2.31 -13.72 -3.60
CA HIS A 23 -1.53 -14.86 -3.12
C HIS A 23 -2.44 -15.86 -2.42
N VAL A 24 -2.23 -17.13 -2.72
CA VAL A 24 -3.07 -18.21 -2.23
C VAL A 24 -2.21 -19.07 -1.31
N ARG A 25 -2.67 -19.24 -0.07
CA ARG A 25 -1.86 -19.89 0.95
C ARG A 25 -1.93 -21.40 0.75
N PHE A 26 -0.79 -22.02 0.46
CA PHE A 26 -0.67 -23.47 0.32
C PHE A 26 -0.21 -24.16 1.62
N LEU A 27 0.75 -23.55 2.33
CA LEU A 27 1.38 -24.13 3.52
C LEU A 27 1.39 -23.13 4.67
N ARG A 28 1.05 -23.59 5.88
CA ARG A 28 1.22 -22.83 7.13
C ARG A 28 2.19 -23.56 8.05
N GLY A 29 3.12 -22.82 8.63
CA GLY A 29 4.04 -23.32 9.66
C GLY A 29 3.83 -22.59 10.99
N ARG A 30 3.90 -23.32 12.10
CA ARG A 30 3.99 -22.72 13.44
C ARG A 30 5.08 -23.41 14.28
N PRO A 31 5.79 -22.67 15.15
CA PRO A 31 6.72 -23.29 16.08
C PRO A 31 5.92 -24.16 17.08
N LYS A 32 6.43 -25.36 17.36
CA LYS A 32 5.83 -26.29 18.32
C LYS A 32 6.91 -26.96 19.15
N SER A 33 6.68 -27.03 20.46
CA SER A 33 7.55 -27.76 21.38
C SER A 33 6.98 -29.16 21.62
N ARG A 34 7.82 -30.18 21.50
CA ARG A 34 7.50 -31.57 21.84
C ARG A 34 8.74 -32.23 22.43
N ASP A 35 8.58 -32.90 23.58
CA ASP A 35 9.66 -33.61 24.28
C ASP A 35 10.92 -32.76 24.52
N GLY A 36 10.73 -31.50 24.90
CA GLY A 36 11.82 -30.56 25.18
C GLY A 36 12.56 -30.03 23.95
N LYS A 37 12.10 -30.35 22.73
CA LYS A 37 12.65 -29.83 21.47
C LYS A 37 11.66 -28.88 20.80
N ILE A 38 12.17 -27.77 20.27
CA ILE A 38 11.39 -26.82 19.46
C ILE A 38 11.60 -27.18 17.98
N GLY A 39 10.51 -27.42 17.28
CA GLY A 39 10.49 -27.66 15.84
C GLY A 39 9.36 -26.90 15.15
N TRP A 40 9.15 -27.20 13.88
CA TRP A 40 8.05 -26.65 13.08
C TRP A 40 6.96 -27.70 12.93
N GLU A 41 5.72 -27.32 13.19
CA GLU A 41 4.54 -28.04 12.72
C GLU A 41 4.05 -27.37 11.44
N PHE A 42 3.85 -28.18 10.40
CA PHE A 42 3.36 -27.74 9.11
C PHE A 42 1.95 -28.29 8.88
N GLU A 43 1.11 -27.47 8.26
CA GLU A 43 -0.27 -27.78 7.88
C GLU A 43 -0.47 -27.37 6.41
N TYR A 44 -0.97 -28.29 5.60
CA TYR A 44 -1.39 -28.02 4.22
C TYR A 44 -2.80 -27.44 4.23
N ILE A 45 -3.05 -26.47 3.36
CA ILE A 45 -4.39 -25.98 3.10
C ILE A 45 -4.93 -26.75 1.90
N GLU A 46 -5.78 -27.74 2.19
CA GLU A 46 -6.33 -28.67 1.19
C GLU A 46 -7.61 -28.13 0.53
N GLU A 47 -8.33 -27.26 1.23
CA GLU A 47 -9.59 -26.67 0.76
C GLU A 47 -9.37 -25.20 0.42
N LEU A 48 -9.68 -24.85 -0.83
CA LEU A 48 -9.75 -23.47 -1.31
C LEU A 48 -11.19 -22.98 -1.14
N PRO A 49 -11.40 -21.66 -0.99
CA PRO A 49 -12.75 -21.07 -0.99
C PRO A 49 -13.58 -21.50 -2.21
N ASP A 50 -14.90 -21.60 -2.05
CA ASP A 50 -15.79 -22.04 -3.14
C ASP A 50 -15.80 -21.11 -4.36
N ASP A 51 -15.38 -19.84 -4.18
CA ASP A 51 -15.26 -18.82 -5.22
C ASP A 51 -13.88 -18.81 -5.92
N PHE A 52 -13.08 -19.83 -5.68
CA PHE A 52 -11.73 -19.94 -6.21
C PHE A 52 -11.71 -20.58 -7.60
N GLU A 53 -11.36 -19.79 -8.62
CA GLU A 53 -11.21 -20.26 -10.00
C GLU A 53 -10.06 -21.29 -10.13
N ALA A 54 -10.28 -22.35 -10.91
CA ALA A 54 -9.34 -23.46 -11.08
C ALA A 54 -8.04 -23.07 -11.81
N ASP A 55 -8.00 -21.89 -12.44
CA ASP A 55 -6.77 -21.32 -13.03
C ASP A 55 -5.80 -20.74 -11.98
N GLY A 56 -6.19 -20.76 -10.70
CA GLY A 56 -5.35 -20.33 -9.60
C GLY A 56 -5.24 -18.82 -9.42
N THR A 57 -5.93 -18.03 -10.25
CA THR A 57 -5.66 -16.60 -10.34
C THR A 57 -6.74 -15.77 -9.65
N VAL A 58 -6.51 -15.45 -8.38
CA VAL A 58 -7.36 -14.49 -7.67
C VAL A 58 -6.97 -13.10 -8.11
N PHE A 59 -7.66 -12.50 -9.06
CA PHE A 59 -7.46 -11.10 -9.38
C PHE A 59 -8.25 -10.21 -8.44
N LYS A 60 -7.57 -9.31 -7.73
CA LYS A 60 -8.22 -8.20 -7.03
C LYS A 60 -8.05 -6.93 -7.84
N ASP A 61 -9.11 -6.14 -7.97
CA ASP A 61 -8.98 -4.79 -8.52
C ASP A 61 -8.06 -3.96 -7.62
N TRP A 62 -7.07 -3.32 -8.25
CA TRP A 62 -6.19 -2.36 -7.60
C TRP A 62 -6.99 -1.08 -7.35
N GLU A 63 -6.90 -0.60 -6.12
CA GLU A 63 -7.49 0.67 -5.69
C GLU A 63 -6.46 1.44 -4.85
N PRO A 64 -6.43 2.78 -4.95
CA PRO A 64 -5.62 3.60 -4.07
C PRO A 64 -6.20 3.63 -2.66
N GLU A 65 -5.38 4.06 -1.71
CA GLU A 65 -5.79 4.16 -0.32
C GLU A 65 -6.53 5.48 -0.08
N GLU A 66 -7.74 5.40 0.47
CA GLU A 66 -8.50 6.58 0.89
C GLU A 66 -7.82 7.25 2.08
N LEU A 67 -7.77 8.58 2.08
CA LEU A 67 -7.08 9.40 3.07
C LEU A 67 -8.07 10.30 3.81
N SER A 68 -7.83 10.47 5.10
CA SER A 68 -8.32 11.64 5.83
C SER A 68 -7.57 12.90 5.39
N GLU A 69 -8.11 14.08 5.72
CA GLU A 69 -7.45 15.36 5.42
C GLU A 69 -6.03 15.47 5.99
N ALA A 70 -5.82 15.02 7.24
CA ALA A 70 -4.52 15.06 7.88
C ALA A 70 -3.51 14.15 7.17
N GLU A 71 -3.94 12.94 6.79
CA GLU A 71 -3.10 12.02 6.00
C GLU A 71 -2.81 12.62 4.62
N HIS A 72 -3.80 13.22 3.95
CA HIS A 72 -3.60 13.87 2.65
C HIS A 72 -2.57 15.00 2.73
N LEU A 73 -2.64 15.87 3.74
CA LEU A 73 -1.64 16.94 3.93
C LEU A 73 -0.23 16.37 4.14
N LEU A 74 -0.09 15.32 4.95
CA LEU A 74 1.18 14.64 5.13
C LEU A 74 1.67 14.01 3.82
N MET A 75 0.80 13.32 3.08
CA MET A 75 1.16 12.67 1.82
C MET A 75 1.58 13.69 0.75
N VAL A 76 0.86 14.81 0.60
CA VAL A 76 1.29 15.94 -0.25
C VAL A 76 2.71 16.38 0.11
N TRP A 77 3.02 16.51 1.39
CA TRP A 77 4.36 16.90 1.83
C TRP A 77 5.42 15.88 1.41
N LEU A 78 5.15 14.59 1.62
CA LEU A 78 6.08 13.51 1.32
C LEU A 78 6.27 13.28 -0.20
N CYS A 79 5.20 13.36 -0.99
CA CYS A 79 5.22 13.27 -2.46
C CYS A 79 6.10 14.36 -3.11
N ASN A 80 6.30 15.49 -2.44
CA ASN A 80 7.24 16.54 -2.87
C ASN A 80 8.71 16.23 -2.55
N GLY A 81 9.07 14.95 -2.35
CA GLY A 81 10.43 14.49 -2.07
C GLY A 81 10.94 14.83 -0.66
N LYS A 82 10.06 15.19 0.26
CA LYS A 82 10.42 15.55 1.65
C LYS A 82 10.22 14.37 2.59
N SER A 83 10.86 14.43 3.76
CA SER A 83 10.56 13.58 4.91
C SER A 83 9.92 14.39 6.03
N MET A 84 9.17 13.73 6.91
CA MET A 84 8.57 14.35 8.10
C MET A 84 9.14 13.69 9.37
N ASN A 85 9.80 14.44 10.25
CA ASN A 85 10.25 13.88 11.53
C ASN A 85 9.07 13.88 12.52
N THR A 86 8.75 12.73 13.12
CA THR A 86 7.62 12.62 14.06
C THR A 86 7.84 13.36 15.38
N ASN A 87 9.06 13.78 15.67
CA ASN A 87 9.38 14.57 16.86
C ASN A 87 9.46 16.08 16.55
N SER A 88 9.11 16.49 15.32
CA SER A 88 9.13 17.90 14.92
C SER A 88 7.85 18.62 15.35
N GLU A 89 7.97 19.92 15.63
CA GLU A 89 6.84 20.78 15.93
C GLU A 89 5.77 20.75 14.84
N ILE A 90 6.18 20.74 13.56
CA ILE A 90 5.27 20.66 12.40
C ILE A 90 4.40 19.39 12.45
N PHE A 91 4.99 18.26 12.84
CA PHE A 91 4.23 17.01 12.94
C PHE A 91 3.26 17.04 14.13
N HIS A 92 3.70 17.56 15.29
CA HIS A 92 2.84 17.70 16.45
C HIS A 92 1.70 18.70 16.21
N ASP A 93 1.95 19.80 15.51
CA ASP A 93 0.95 20.78 15.10
C ASP A 93 -0.11 20.15 14.17
N LEU A 94 0.30 19.29 13.23
CA LEU A 94 -0.62 18.54 12.38
C LEU A 94 -1.55 17.66 13.23
N LEU A 95 -0.98 16.88 14.16
CA LEU A 95 -1.78 16.02 15.04
C LEU A 95 -2.73 16.84 15.92
N GLN A 96 -2.26 17.94 16.50
CA GLN A 96 -3.06 18.80 17.36
C GLN A 96 -4.20 19.47 16.59
N ARG A 97 -3.93 20.00 15.40
CA ARG A 97 -4.93 20.66 14.54
C ARG A 97 -6.12 19.74 14.22
N TYR A 98 -5.84 18.46 14.04
CA TYR A 98 -6.85 17.45 13.72
C TYR A 98 -7.27 16.59 14.93
N ASN A 99 -6.81 16.93 16.14
CA ASN A 99 -7.06 16.21 17.39
C ASN A 99 -6.80 14.70 17.28
N LEU A 100 -5.62 14.34 16.76
CA LEU A 100 -5.22 12.97 16.46
C LEU A 100 -4.29 12.39 17.53
N ASP A 101 -4.49 11.11 17.82
CA ASP A 101 -3.52 10.32 18.58
C ASP A 101 -2.39 9.85 17.65
N GLU A 102 -1.14 10.15 18.01
CA GLU A 102 0.03 9.82 17.20
C GLU A 102 0.10 8.32 16.88
N PHE A 103 -0.08 7.47 17.89
CA PHE A 103 0.08 6.04 17.74
C PHE A 103 -0.94 5.46 16.75
N LYS A 104 -2.21 5.83 16.90
CA LYS A 104 -3.28 5.43 15.97
C LYS A 104 -3.06 5.98 14.56
N PHE A 105 -2.66 7.25 14.44
CA PHE A 105 -2.39 7.88 13.15
C PHE A 105 -1.27 7.17 12.38
N LEU A 106 -0.14 6.91 13.05
CA LEU A 106 0.98 6.19 12.45
C LEU A 106 0.63 4.72 12.13
N ALA A 107 -0.17 4.06 12.98
CA ALA A 107 -0.63 2.70 12.72
C ALA A 107 -1.54 2.64 11.47
N GLY A 108 -2.43 3.61 11.29
CA GLY A 108 -3.29 3.72 10.10
C GLY A 108 -2.48 3.90 8.82
N LEU A 109 -1.56 4.86 8.80
CA LEU A 109 -0.66 5.10 7.67
C LEU A 109 0.19 3.87 7.31
N LYS A 110 0.67 3.14 8.32
CA LYS A 110 1.41 1.88 8.11
C LYS A 110 0.52 0.77 7.56
N ALA A 111 -0.72 0.65 8.02
CA ALA A 111 -1.67 -0.35 7.53
C ALA A 111 -1.99 -0.15 6.04
N LYS A 112 -2.09 1.11 5.61
CA LYS A 112 -2.23 1.52 4.20
C LYS A 112 -0.97 1.31 3.35
N LYS A 113 0.16 0.91 3.97
CA LYS A 113 1.45 0.67 3.32
C LYS A 113 1.98 1.85 2.49
N LEU A 114 1.58 3.09 2.80
CA LEU A 114 2.01 4.28 2.07
C LEU A 114 3.35 4.81 2.57
N VAL A 115 3.65 4.63 3.87
CA VAL A 115 4.81 5.21 4.52
C VAL A 115 5.48 4.23 5.47
N TYR A 116 6.75 4.49 5.76
CA TYR A 116 7.48 3.86 6.86
C TYR A 116 8.17 4.92 7.71
N LYS A 117 8.44 4.57 8.98
CA LYS A 117 9.23 5.37 9.92
C LYS A 117 10.63 4.78 9.99
N ASP A 118 11.65 5.57 9.68
CA ASP A 118 13.05 5.15 9.79
C ASP A 118 13.56 5.20 11.24
N ARG A 119 14.81 4.76 11.44
CA ARG A 119 15.45 4.73 12.77
C ARG A 119 15.68 6.14 13.37
N GLU A 120 15.63 7.18 12.55
CA GLU A 120 15.79 8.59 12.95
C GLU A 120 14.44 9.29 13.19
N ASN A 121 13.35 8.53 13.25
CA ASN A 121 11.98 9.03 13.38
C ASN A 121 11.47 9.82 12.17
N LYS A 122 12.06 9.66 10.98
CA LYS A 122 11.55 10.28 9.76
C LYS A 122 10.56 9.36 9.05
N LEU A 123 9.38 9.90 8.77
CA LEU A 123 8.40 9.33 7.85
C LEU A 123 8.85 9.59 6.42
N ARG A 124 8.80 8.54 5.61
CA ARG A 124 9.12 8.54 4.18
C ARG A 124 8.13 7.64 3.43
N LEU A 125 8.00 7.87 2.13
CA LEU A 125 7.19 7.04 1.24
C LEU A 125 7.76 5.63 1.15
N LEU A 126 6.87 4.64 1.12
CA LEU A 126 7.21 3.25 0.84
C LEU A 126 7.12 2.92 -0.67
N THR A 127 6.39 3.75 -1.42
CA THR A 127 6.20 3.70 -2.87
C THR A 127 7.30 4.48 -3.61
N ASP A 128 7.52 4.13 -4.88
CA ASP A 128 8.53 4.76 -5.73
C ASP A 128 8.03 6.11 -6.27
N GLU A 129 6.81 6.14 -6.82
CA GLU A 129 6.19 7.32 -7.42
C GLU A 129 4.77 7.52 -6.86
N CYS A 130 4.68 7.94 -5.60
CA CYS A 130 3.40 8.20 -4.96
C CYS A 130 2.72 9.46 -5.51
N VAL A 131 1.45 9.34 -5.90
CA VAL A 131 0.59 10.47 -6.27
C VAL A 131 -0.60 10.55 -5.33
N VAL A 132 -0.98 11.77 -4.99
CA VAL A 132 -2.23 12.09 -4.29
C VAL A 132 -3.25 12.66 -5.25
N GLY A 133 -4.52 12.31 -5.08
CA GLY A 133 -5.60 12.75 -5.96
C GLY A 133 -6.93 12.87 -5.24
N ILE A 134 -7.88 13.56 -5.88
CA ILE A 134 -9.24 13.75 -5.39
C ILE A 134 -10.19 13.13 -6.40
N LYS A 135 -11.09 12.26 -5.93
CA LYS A 135 -12.14 11.64 -6.75
C LYS A 135 -13.43 11.59 -5.94
N GLU A 136 -14.53 12.06 -6.54
CA GLU A 136 -15.86 12.06 -5.91
C GLU A 136 -15.90 12.71 -4.50
N GLY A 137 -15.09 13.78 -4.31
CA GLY A 137 -15.00 14.49 -3.03
C GLY A 137 -14.17 13.79 -1.95
N LYS A 138 -13.56 12.65 -2.26
CA LYS A 138 -12.67 11.91 -1.38
C LYS A 138 -11.20 12.05 -1.79
N LEU A 139 -10.31 11.89 -0.81
CA LEU A 139 -8.87 12.06 -0.97
C LEU A 139 -8.20 10.68 -1.07
N TYR A 140 -7.26 10.51 -1.99
CA TYR A 140 -6.61 9.23 -2.24
C TYR A 140 -5.11 9.40 -2.42
N ALA A 141 -4.35 8.34 -2.09
CA ALA A 141 -2.96 8.20 -2.51
C ALA A 141 -2.66 6.79 -3.00
N GLY A 142 -1.77 6.70 -3.99
CA GLY A 142 -1.36 5.42 -4.55
C GLY A 142 -0.02 5.52 -5.28
N GLU A 143 0.55 4.35 -5.59
CA GLU A 143 1.67 4.21 -6.51
C GLU A 143 1.25 4.61 -7.93
N ASN A 144 2.14 5.28 -8.66
CA ASN A 144 1.87 5.76 -10.02
C ASN A 144 3.04 5.53 -10.98
N ARG A 145 4.03 4.72 -10.62
CA ARG A 145 5.20 4.42 -11.47
C ARG A 145 4.85 4.00 -12.91
N ASP A 146 3.69 3.38 -13.11
CA ASP A 146 3.18 2.92 -14.40
C ASP A 146 1.93 3.72 -14.87
N GLY A 147 1.63 4.84 -14.22
CA GLY A 147 0.43 5.66 -14.47
C GLY A 147 -0.89 5.09 -13.94
N ARG A 148 -0.87 4.04 -13.10
CA ARG A 148 -2.10 3.40 -12.61
C ARG A 148 -3.02 4.33 -11.81
N MET A 149 -2.44 5.20 -10.97
CA MET A 149 -3.19 6.14 -10.15
C MET A 149 -3.89 7.19 -11.03
N GLU A 150 -3.19 7.75 -12.00
CA GLU A 150 -3.77 8.70 -12.96
C GLU A 150 -4.92 8.09 -13.76
N ARG A 151 -4.75 6.86 -14.27
CA ARG A 151 -5.83 6.15 -14.97
C ARG A 151 -7.03 5.89 -14.06
N TRP A 152 -6.81 5.49 -12.82
CA TRP A 152 -7.89 5.25 -11.85
C TRP A 152 -8.66 6.54 -11.52
N LEU A 153 -7.97 7.69 -11.41
CA LEU A 153 -8.60 8.99 -11.16
C LEU A 153 -9.46 9.49 -12.33
N LEU A 154 -9.07 9.18 -13.57
CA LEU A 154 -9.75 9.63 -14.80
C LEU A 154 -10.96 8.79 -15.21
N LYS A 155 -11.09 7.57 -14.67
CA LYS A 155 -12.28 6.73 -14.85
C LYS A 155 -13.46 7.30 -14.07
#